data_AF-A0A8T2VNJ5-F1
#
_entry.id   AF-A0A8T2VNJ5-F1
#
_cell.length_a   1.000
_cell.length_b   1.000
_cell.length_c   1.000
_cell.angle_alpha   90.00
_cell.angle_beta   90.00
_cell.angle_gamma   90.00
#
_symmetry.space_group_name_H-M   'P 1'
#
loop_
_entity.id
_entity.type
_entity.pdbx_description
1 polymer ?
#
loop_
_entity_poly.entity_id
_entity_poly.type
_entity_poly.pdbx_seq_one_letter_code
_entity_poly.pdbx_strand_id
1 'polypeptide(L)'
;MTAASPPADPPITLYFSCCLFIRDEYKSTTTRVRRPAQTASEGYIAKINKAYELMKALPETDRRSSEAQANLAALSIASVTVK
;
A
#
# COMPACT_ATOMS: atom_id res chain seq x y z
N MET A 1 29.02 -5.78 35.56
CA MET A 1 28.45 -4.87 34.53
C MET A 1 27.86 -5.76 33.45
N THR A 2 26.60 -6.16 33.62
CA THR A 2 25.93 -7.16 32.77
C THR A 2 24.98 -6.40 31.85
N ALA A 3 25.33 -6.28 30.57
CA ALA A 3 24.47 -5.67 29.57
C ALA A 3 23.42 -6.69 29.13
N ALA A 4 22.15 -6.43 29.46
CA ALA A 4 21.02 -7.20 28.96
C ALA A 4 20.86 -6.89 27.46
N SER A 5 20.97 -7.92 26.62
CA SER A 5 20.67 -7.85 25.19
C SER A 5 19.17 -7.54 24.98
N PRO A 6 18.80 -6.63 24.07
CA PRO A 6 17.40 -6.37 23.76
C PRO A 6 16.74 -7.60 23.11
N PRO A 7 15.45 -7.87 23.39
CA PRO A 7 14.75 -9.05 22.88
C PRO A 7 14.64 -9.00 21.36
N ALA A 8 14.96 -10.11 20.71
CA ALA A 8 14.74 -10.30 19.28
C ALA A 8 13.25 -10.18 18.99
N ASP A 9 12.86 -9.12 18.27
CA ASP A 9 11.52 -8.99 17.74
C ASP A 9 11.20 -10.23 16.89
N PRO A 10 10.01 -10.85 17.07
CA PRO A 10 9.66 -12.02 16.29
C PRO A 10 9.65 -11.65 14.81
N PRO A 11 10.11 -12.55 13.91
CA PRO A 11 10.02 -12.29 12.49
C PRO A 11 8.55 -12.08 12.17
N ILE A 12 8.23 -10.86 11.69
CA ILE A 12 6.93 -10.58 11.09
C ILE A 12 6.82 -11.56 9.94
N THR A 13 6.12 -12.65 10.21
CA THR A 13 5.72 -13.64 9.23
C THR A 13 4.68 -12.94 8.37
N LEU A 14 5.16 -12.13 7.43
CA LEU A 14 4.38 -11.64 6.32
C LEU A 14 3.97 -12.88 5.53
N TYR A 15 2.82 -13.43 5.93
CA TYR A 15 2.14 -14.55 5.28
C TYR A 15 1.69 -14.07 3.90
N PHE A 16 2.67 -13.97 3.01
CA PHE A 16 2.51 -13.66 1.61
C PHE A 16 2.05 -14.93 0.90
N SER A 17 0.89 -15.43 1.30
CA SER A 17 0.19 -16.46 0.54
C SER A 17 -0.20 -15.83 -0.80
N CYS A 18 0.52 -16.31 -1.82
CA CYS A 18 0.57 -15.95 -3.24
C CYS A 18 -0.79 -15.99 -4.00
N CYS A 19 -1.92 -16.11 -3.29
CA CYS A 19 -3.25 -16.32 -3.86
C CYS A 19 -3.98 -15.02 -4.28
N LEU A 20 -3.30 -13.88 -4.41
CA LEU A 20 -3.94 -12.56 -4.64
C LEU A 20 -4.41 -12.26 -6.07
N PHE A 21 -4.40 -13.23 -6.98
CA PHE A 21 -4.75 -12.97 -8.37
C PHE A 21 -5.74 -14.01 -8.92
N ILE A 22 -6.97 -13.99 -8.39
CA ILE A 22 -8.12 -14.32 -9.25
C ILE A 22 -8.40 -13.04 -10.05
N ARG A 23 -7.84 -12.94 -11.26
CA ARG A 23 -8.14 -11.86 -12.22
C ARG A 23 -9.51 -12.12 -12.80
N ASP A 24 -10.56 -11.87 -12.03
CA ASP A 24 -11.82 -11.54 -12.67
C ASP A 24 -11.62 -10.20 -13.38
N GLU A 25 -11.82 -10.20 -14.69
CA GLU A 25 -11.65 -9.02 -15.51
C GLU A 25 -12.64 -7.94 -15.04
N TYR A 26 -12.14 -7.02 -14.22
CA TYR A 26 -12.95 -5.97 -13.61
C TYR A 26 -13.44 -5.03 -14.72
N LYS A 27 -14.66 -5.27 -15.21
CA LYS A 27 -15.33 -4.37 -16.15
C LYS A 27 -15.76 -3.10 -15.41
N SER A 28 -14.88 -2.10 -15.39
CA SER A 28 -15.30 -0.75 -15.03
C SER A 28 -16.14 -0.18 -16.17
N THR A 29 -17.38 0.23 -15.87
CA THR A 29 -18.26 0.89 -16.85
C THR A 29 -17.75 2.26 -17.29
N THR A 30 -16.77 2.84 -16.58
CA THR A 30 -16.24 4.17 -16.83
C THR A 30 -14.72 4.19 -16.84
N THR A 31 -14.15 4.71 -17.91
CA THR A 31 -12.72 4.97 -18.02
C THR A 31 -12.27 6.04 -17.03
N ARG A 32 -11.28 5.73 -16.19
CA ARG A 32 -10.73 6.68 -15.21
C ARG A 32 -9.57 7.47 -15.83
N VAL A 33 -9.68 8.79 -15.88
CA VAL A 33 -8.64 9.69 -16.39
C VAL A 33 -7.81 10.26 -15.23
N ARG A 34 -6.49 10.10 -15.30
CA ARG A 34 -5.56 10.74 -14.35
C ARG A 34 -5.39 12.22 -14.73
N ARG A 35 -5.65 13.12 -13.78
CA ARG A 35 -5.49 14.56 -14.00
C ARG A 35 -4.08 15.02 -13.59
N PRO A 36 -3.49 16.00 -14.29
CA PRO A 36 -2.23 16.62 -13.85
C PRO A 36 -2.39 17.26 -12.48
N ALA A 37 -1.41 17.07 -11.60
CA ALA A 37 -1.49 17.54 -10.22
C ALA A 37 -1.55 19.07 -10.12
N GLN A 38 -0.77 19.78 -10.95
CA GLN A 38 -0.65 21.24 -10.92
C GLN A 38 -1.92 21.99 -11.39
N THR A 39 -2.80 21.35 -12.16
CA THR A 39 -4.04 21.94 -12.69
C THR A 39 -5.30 21.26 -12.15
N ALA A 40 -5.17 20.45 -11.09
CA ALA A 40 -6.29 19.80 -10.46
C ALA A 40 -7.24 20.83 -9.85
N SER A 41 -8.56 20.64 -10.05
CA SER A 41 -9.55 21.47 -9.36
C SER A 41 -9.55 21.16 -7.87
N GLU A 42 -9.93 22.15 -7.06
CA GLU A 42 -9.98 22.00 -5.60
C GLU A 42 -10.86 20.81 -5.17
N GLY A 43 -12.00 20.60 -5.83
CA GLY A 43 -12.86 19.44 -5.57
C GLY A 43 -12.19 18.09 -5.90
N TYR A 44 -11.31 18.03 -6.91
CA TYR A 44 -10.55 16.82 -7.22
C TYR A 44 -9.47 16.55 -6.16
N ILE A 45 -8.81 17.61 -5.69
CA ILE A 45 -7.80 17.53 -4.62
C ILE A 45 -8.46 17.08 -3.32
N ALA A 46 -9.58 17.69 -2.92
CA ALA A 46 -10.33 17.32 -1.72
C ALA A 46 -10.79 15.85 -1.76
N LYS A 47 -11.22 15.36 -2.92
CA LYS A 47 -11.57 13.95 -3.13
C LYS A 47 -10.38 13.02 -2.87
N ILE A 48 -9.19 13.39 -3.38
CA ILE A 48 -7.98 12.61 -3.20
C ILE A 48 -7.55 12.61 -1.72
N ASN A 49 -7.56 13.78 -1.07
CA ASN A 49 -7.18 13.90 0.34
C ASN A 49 -8.08 13.05 1.24
N LYS A 50 -9.40 13.13 1.04
CA LYS A 50 -10.37 12.29 1.76
C LYS A 50 -10.13 10.80 1.52
N ALA A 51 -9.78 10.40 0.29
CA ALA A 51 -9.47 9.01 0.00
C ALA A 51 -8.21 8.53 0.77
N TYR A 52 -7.19 9.38 0.90
CA TYR A 52 -5.99 9.08 1.67
C TYR A 52 -6.26 9.00 3.18
N GLU A 53 -7.12 9.87 3.72
CA GLU A 53 -7.55 9.80 5.12
C GLU A 53 -8.23 8.47 5.42
N LEU A 54 -9.13 8.03 4.53
CA LEU A 54 -9.78 6.72 4.67
C LEU A 54 -8.77 5.58 4.59
N MET A 55 -7.83 5.63 3.65
CA MET A 55 -6.80 4.58 3.50
C MET A 55 -5.88 4.46 4.72
N LYS A 56 -5.62 5.57 5.41
CA LYS A 56 -4.84 5.61 6.67
C LYS A 56 -5.67 5.20 7.90
N ALA A 57 -6.99 5.39 7.84
CA ALA A 57 -7.89 4.97 8.91
C ALA A 57 -8.16 3.45 8.92
N LEU A 58 -7.75 2.73 7.86
CA LEU A 58 -7.84 1.27 7.82
C LEU A 58 -6.90 0.64 8.87
N PRO A 59 -7.28 -0.52 9.44
CA PRO A 59 -6.39 -1.27 10.30
C PRO A 59 -5.20 -1.83 9.52
N GLU A 60 -4.07 -1.97 10.20
CA GLU A 60 -2.80 -2.37 9.58
C GLU A 60 -2.80 -3.80 9.02
N THR A 61 -3.70 -4.64 9.52
CA THR A 61 -3.89 -6.01 9.05
C THR A 61 -4.62 -6.10 7.71
N ASP A 62 -5.25 -5.02 7.23
CA ASP A 62 -5.90 -4.99 5.92
C ASP A 62 -4.85 -4.78 4.81
N ARG A 63 -4.88 -5.64 3.79
CA ARG A 63 -4.01 -5.53 2.60
C ARG A 63 -4.19 -4.21 1.84
N ARG A 64 -5.29 -3.51 2.08
CA ARG A 64 -5.59 -2.19 1.50
C ARG A 64 -5.08 -1.02 2.34
N SER A 65 -4.55 -1.26 3.54
CA SER A 65 -3.98 -0.21 4.39
C SER A 65 -2.85 0.52 3.65
N SER A 66 -2.57 1.75 4.08
CA SER A 66 -1.50 2.55 3.47
C SER A 66 -0.13 1.91 3.60
N GLU A 67 0.15 1.26 4.74
CA GLU A 67 1.43 0.61 5.01
C GLU A 67 1.56 -0.70 4.23
N ALA A 68 0.50 -1.52 4.16
CA ALA A 68 0.50 -2.73 3.33
C ALA A 68 0.75 -2.39 1.84
N GLN A 69 0.14 -1.32 1.33
CA GLN A 69 0.40 -0.84 -0.03
C GLN A 69 1.82 -0.28 -0.22
N ALA A 70 2.39 0.39 0.78
CA ALA A 70 3.77 0.87 0.73
C ALA A 70 4.78 -0.29 0.75
N ASN A 71 4.52 -1.31 1.54
CA ASN A 71 5.32 -2.54 1.63
C ASN A 71 5.31 -3.30 0.30
N LEU A 72 4.17 -3.33 -0.40
CA LEU A 72 4.08 -3.87 -1.77
C LEU A 72 5.01 -3.14 -2.74
N ALA A 73 5.05 -1.80 -2.67
CA ALA A 73 5.94 -1.01 -3.52
C ALA A 73 7.41 -1.31 -3.23
N ALA A 74 7.80 -1.41 -1.95
CA ALA A 74 9.17 -1.74 -1.54
C ALA A 74 9.63 -3.12 -2.03
N LEU A 75 8.76 -4.14 -1.92
CA LEU A 75 9.04 -5.49 -2.41
C LEU A 75 9.21 -5.52 -3.94
N SER A 76 8.42 -4.74 -4.67
CA SER A 76 8.52 -4.67 -6.14
C SER A 76 9.85 -4.06 -6.61
N ILE A 77 10.33 -3.01 -5.94
CA ILE A 77 11.57 -2.31 -6.31
C ILE A 77 12.80 -3.17 -6.00
N ALA A 78 12.83 -3.84 -4.85
CA ALA A 78 13.94 -4.72 -4.45
C ALA A 78 14.21 -5.84 -5.46
N SER A 79 13.16 -6.35 -6.14
CA SER A 79 13.28 -7.37 -7.19
C SER A 79 13.88 -6.85 -8.51
N VAL A 80 13.87 -5.53 -8.73
CA VAL A 80 14.41 -4.89 -9.93
C VAL A 80 15.88 -4.48 -9.74
N THR A 81 16.30 -4.25 -8.49
CA THR A 81 17.65 -3.79 -8.15
C THR A 81 18.66 -4.89 -7.86
N VAL A 82 18.26 -6.17 -7.84
CA VAL A 82 19.18 -7.31 -7.88
C VAL A 82 19.35 -7.72 -9.35
N LYS A 83 20.26 -7.06 -10.05
CA LYS A 83 20.72 -7.47 -11.38
C LYS A 83 22.19 -7.14 -11.55
#